data_AF-A0A445BTY6-F1
#
_entry.id   AF-A0A445BTY6-F1
#
_cell.length_a   1.000
_cell.length_b   1.000
_cell.length_c   1.000
_cell.angle_alpha   90.00
_cell.angle_beta   90.00
_cell.angle_gamma   90.00
#
_symmetry.space_group_name_H-M   'P 1'
#
loop_
_entity.id
_entity.type
_entity.pdbx_description
1 polymer ?
#
loop_
_entity_poly.entity_id
_entity_poly.type
_entity_poly.pdbx_seq_one_letter_code
_entity_poly.pdbx_strand_id
1 'polypeptide(L)'
;MKYENQSTSEDKREIWKEVWRIEVPQKIRKFLWKACHDILLVGSNLHKRKMSSDPICQICLKSLKTVEHALLLCDWARATWFGAECQWTPTVETVSSIGNWIVECIRKVRAGGGEDQEKRISKKDTGTGAIAVVIRDSKGRIILGFSEKIQAKSSIVVEAQAIRQALIIVNNLQMGKTLIESDNLKLVQAIKSKTTLAEAMTIIQNIQILMKNVPEKGMT
;
A
#
# COMPACT_ATOMS: atom_id res chain seq x y z
N MET A 1 12.28 30.34 -20.78
CA MET A 1 11.39 29.40 -21.48
C MET A 1 10.25 29.04 -20.56
N LYS A 2 9.03 29.49 -20.89
CA LYS A 2 7.81 29.20 -20.12
C LYS A 2 7.30 27.81 -20.55
N TYR A 3 7.24 26.86 -19.63
CA TYR A 3 6.47 25.63 -19.81
C TYR A 3 5.11 25.80 -19.12
N GLU A 4 4.18 26.46 -19.82
CA GLU A 4 2.75 26.36 -19.52
C GLU A 4 2.22 25.13 -20.23
N ASN A 5 2.15 23.99 -19.55
CA ASN A 5 1.35 22.86 -20.02
C ASN A 5 -0.08 23.03 -19.52
N GLN A 6 -0.87 23.71 -20.34
CA GLN A 6 -2.31 23.85 -20.21
C GLN A 6 -2.96 22.48 -20.46
N SER A 7 -3.09 21.66 -19.41
CA SER A 7 -3.91 20.44 -19.46
C SER A 7 -5.36 20.86 -19.73
N THR A 8 -5.90 20.42 -20.86
CA THR A 8 -7.23 20.81 -21.30
C THR A 8 -8.29 20.27 -20.33
N SER A 9 -9.42 20.96 -20.21
CA SER A 9 -10.58 20.47 -19.44
C SER A 9 -11.12 19.15 -19.98
N GLU A 10 -10.90 18.88 -21.27
CA GLU A 10 -11.26 17.67 -22.01
C GLU A 10 -10.52 16.43 -21.46
N ASP A 11 -9.19 16.51 -21.32
CA ASP A 11 -8.34 15.39 -20.87
C ASP A 11 -8.73 14.95 -19.44
N LYS A 12 -9.00 15.92 -18.56
CA LYS A 12 -9.43 15.65 -17.19
C LYS A 12 -10.79 14.96 -17.14
N ARG A 13 -11.69 15.30 -18.06
CA ARG A 13 -13.03 14.70 -18.15
C ARG A 13 -12.95 13.25 -18.60
N GLU A 14 -12.06 12.92 -19.55
CA GLU A 14 -11.85 11.55 -20.00
C GLU A 14 -11.24 10.68 -18.90
N ILE A 15 -10.18 11.16 -18.24
CA ILE A 15 -9.59 10.48 -17.07
C ILE A 15 -10.66 10.14 -16.04
N TRP A 16 -11.57 11.09 -15.80
CA TRP A 16 -12.59 10.91 -14.78
C TRP A 16 -13.65 9.86 -15.13
N LYS A 17 -14.08 9.85 -16.40
CA LYS A 17 -15.01 8.82 -16.90
C LYS A 17 -14.42 7.43 -16.68
N GLU A 18 -13.14 7.27 -16.94
CA GLU A 18 -12.46 5.98 -16.79
C GLU A 18 -12.30 5.57 -15.32
N VAL A 19 -11.88 6.48 -14.44
CA VAL A 19 -11.72 6.19 -13.00
C VAL A 19 -13.05 5.85 -12.32
N TRP A 20 -14.19 6.42 -12.73
CA TRP A 20 -15.48 6.05 -12.13
C TRP A 20 -16.03 4.72 -12.63
N ARG A 21 -15.65 4.30 -13.84
CA ARG A 21 -16.11 3.04 -14.45
C ARG A 21 -15.49 1.80 -13.81
N ILE A 22 -14.41 1.93 -13.04
CA ILE A 22 -13.77 0.78 -12.39
C ILE A 22 -14.61 0.28 -11.19
N GLU A 23 -14.70 -1.03 -11.05
CA GLU A 23 -15.40 -1.71 -9.95
C GLU A 23 -14.50 -1.83 -8.72
N VAL A 24 -14.33 -0.71 -8.02
CA VAL A 24 -13.52 -0.64 -6.79
C VAL A 24 -14.30 0.04 -5.65
N PRO A 25 -13.93 -0.20 -4.38
CA PRO A 25 -14.52 0.51 -3.26
C PRO A 25 -14.40 2.03 -3.40
N GLN A 26 -15.41 2.77 -2.91
CA GLN A 26 -15.46 4.24 -3.04
C GLN A 26 -14.23 4.97 -2.47
N LYS A 27 -13.62 4.42 -1.43
CA LYS A 27 -12.37 4.96 -0.85
C LYS A 27 -11.23 5.02 -1.88
N ILE A 28 -11.15 4.03 -2.77
CA ILE A 28 -10.14 3.97 -3.83
C ILE A 28 -10.43 5.02 -4.90
N ARG A 29 -11.69 5.15 -5.35
CA ARG A 29 -12.07 6.20 -6.31
C ARG A 29 -11.77 7.61 -5.78
N LYS A 30 -12.10 7.88 -4.51
CA LYS A 30 -11.77 9.15 -3.84
C LYS A 30 -10.25 9.37 -3.75
N PHE A 31 -9.48 8.32 -3.47
CA PHE A 31 -8.02 8.40 -3.43
C PHE A 31 -7.44 8.76 -4.81
N LEU A 32 -7.86 8.06 -5.87
CA LEU A 32 -7.43 8.34 -7.24
C LEU A 32 -7.81 9.76 -7.67
N TRP A 33 -9.02 10.21 -7.32
CA TRP A 33 -9.45 11.58 -7.56
C TRP A 33 -8.52 12.60 -6.88
N LYS A 34 -8.18 12.40 -5.60
CA LYS A 34 -7.24 13.29 -4.88
C LYS A 34 -5.83 13.25 -5.49
N ALA A 35 -5.39 12.10 -5.99
CA ALA A 35 -4.10 11.96 -6.65
C ALA A 35 -4.06 12.77 -7.95
N CYS A 36 -5.06 12.62 -8.83
CA CYS A 36 -5.16 13.33 -10.10
C CYS A 36 -5.30 14.85 -9.96
N HIS A 37 -5.75 15.34 -8.80
CA HIS A 37 -5.90 16.77 -8.52
C HIS A 37 -4.73 17.37 -7.72
N ASP A 38 -3.64 16.62 -7.51
CA ASP A 38 -2.49 17.06 -6.69
C ASP A 38 -2.91 17.52 -5.26
N ILE A 39 -3.90 16.84 -4.67
CA ILE A 39 -4.45 17.21 -3.34
C ILE A 39 -3.80 16.39 -2.22
N LEU A 40 -3.15 15.26 -2.55
CA LEU A 40 -2.53 14.39 -1.55
C LEU A 40 -1.47 15.16 -0.73
N LEU A 41 -1.37 14.80 0.55
CA LEU A 41 -0.42 15.37 1.52
C LEU A 41 1.00 14.81 1.28
N VAL A 42 1.54 15.06 0.09
CA VAL A 42 2.93 14.76 -0.27
C VAL A 42 3.83 15.93 0.08
N GLY A 43 5.14 15.69 0.20
CA GLY A 43 6.11 16.68 0.72
C GLY A 43 6.07 18.00 -0.04
N SER A 44 5.95 17.97 -1.37
CA SER A 44 5.79 19.17 -2.19
C SER A 44 4.54 19.98 -1.84
N ASN A 45 3.39 19.34 -1.64
CA ASN A 45 2.13 20.02 -1.31
C ASN A 45 2.09 20.51 0.14
N LEU A 46 2.70 19.78 1.06
CA LEU A 46 2.87 20.24 2.44
C LEU A 46 3.76 21.48 2.50
N HIS A 47 4.84 21.50 1.73
CA HIS A 47 5.74 22.64 1.64
C HIS A 47 5.07 23.87 0.99
N LYS A 48 4.33 23.67 -0.12
CA LYS A 48 3.50 24.74 -0.72
C LYS A 48 2.53 25.36 0.29
N ARG A 49 1.98 24.54 1.21
CA ARG A 49 1.08 24.98 2.29
C ARG A 49 1.81 25.45 3.56
N LYS A 50 3.14 25.55 3.54
CA LYS A 50 3.99 25.96 4.68
C LYS A 50 3.83 25.06 5.91
N MET A 51 3.46 23.79 5.71
CA MET A 51 3.33 22.79 6.77
C MET A 51 4.54 21.84 6.89
N SER A 52 5.48 21.90 5.94
CA SER A 52 6.76 21.18 5.99
C SER A 52 7.88 22.09 5.52
N SER A 53 9.02 22.08 6.23
CA SER A 53 10.23 22.82 5.86
C SER A 53 10.97 22.18 4.69
N ASP A 54 10.91 20.85 4.57
CA ASP A 54 11.59 20.08 3.53
C ASP A 54 10.57 19.35 2.64
N PRO A 55 10.58 19.58 1.31
CA PRO A 55 9.69 18.88 0.40
C PRO A 55 10.30 17.57 -0.16
N ILE A 56 11.52 17.19 0.23
CA ILE A 56 12.20 15.99 -0.23
C ILE A 56 11.50 14.72 0.28
N CYS A 57 11.51 13.69 -0.55
CA CYS A 57 10.95 12.39 -0.25
C CYS A 57 11.70 11.70 0.88
N GLN A 58 11.08 11.61 2.05
CA GLN A 58 11.63 10.93 3.22
C GLN A 58 11.77 9.40 3.08
N ILE A 59 11.37 8.84 1.93
CA ILE A 59 11.50 7.41 1.63
C ILE A 59 12.79 7.15 0.85
N CYS A 60 12.98 7.82 -0.30
CA CYS A 60 14.19 7.64 -1.12
C CYS A 60 15.32 8.60 -0.78
N LEU A 61 15.02 9.73 -0.13
CA LEU A 61 15.93 10.82 0.22
C LEU A 61 16.66 11.48 -0.98
N LYS A 62 16.16 11.29 -2.21
CA LYS A 62 16.81 11.74 -3.44
C LYS A 62 16.12 12.91 -4.14
N SER A 63 14.80 12.94 -4.12
CA SER A 63 14.02 13.82 -5.00
C SER A 63 12.83 14.44 -4.26
N LEU A 64 12.30 15.52 -4.84
CA LEU A 64 11.07 16.17 -4.40
C LEU A 64 9.91 15.16 -4.32
N LYS A 65 9.19 15.13 -3.20
CA LYS A 65 8.02 14.25 -3.04
C LYS A 65 6.79 14.87 -3.71
N THR A 66 6.67 14.74 -5.03
CA THR A 66 5.42 14.97 -5.78
C THR A 66 4.48 13.78 -5.66
N VAL A 67 3.25 13.90 -6.19
CA VAL A 67 2.30 12.77 -6.22
C VAL A 67 2.84 11.66 -7.12
N GLU A 68 3.35 11.99 -8.32
CA GLU A 68 3.96 11.05 -9.25
C GLU A 68 5.17 10.37 -8.61
N HIS A 69 6.03 11.13 -7.92
CA HIS A 69 7.17 10.54 -7.22
C HIS A 69 6.70 9.61 -6.09
N ALA A 70 5.79 10.06 -5.24
CA ALA A 70 5.35 9.28 -4.09
C ALA A 70 4.63 7.98 -4.49
N LEU A 71 3.87 7.99 -5.58
CA LEU A 71 3.04 6.85 -5.99
C LEU A 71 3.70 5.98 -7.07
N LEU A 72 4.56 6.54 -7.93
CA LEU A 72 5.04 5.86 -9.14
C LEU A 72 6.57 5.87 -9.26
N LEU A 73 7.23 7.01 -9.09
CA LEU A 73 8.63 7.18 -9.52
C LEU A 73 9.68 7.03 -8.40
N CYS A 74 9.26 7.03 -7.14
CA CYS A 74 10.14 6.70 -6.02
C CYS A 74 10.67 5.27 -6.18
N ASP A 75 11.96 5.04 -5.95
CA ASP A 75 12.59 3.71 -6.08
C ASP A 75 11.80 2.63 -5.32
N TRP A 76 11.31 2.97 -4.13
CA TRP A 76 10.46 2.08 -3.33
C TRP A 76 9.08 1.85 -3.93
N ALA A 77 8.45 2.89 -4.47
CA ALA A 77 7.16 2.76 -5.16
C ALA A 77 7.29 1.88 -6.41
N ARG A 78 8.35 2.10 -7.21
CA ARG A 78 8.68 1.29 -8.39
C ARG A 78 8.89 -0.18 -8.02
N ALA A 79 9.65 -0.44 -6.97
CA ALA A 79 9.85 -1.80 -6.46
C ALA A 79 8.53 -2.46 -6.04
N THR A 80 7.64 -1.71 -5.39
CA THR A 80 6.31 -2.20 -5.00
C THR A 80 5.45 -2.56 -6.22
N TRP A 81 5.44 -1.71 -7.25
CA TRP A 81 4.70 -2.02 -8.49
C TRP A 81 5.29 -3.20 -9.27
N PHE A 82 6.62 -3.32 -9.29
CA PHE A 82 7.31 -4.45 -9.91
C PHE A 82 6.99 -5.78 -9.21
N GLY A 83 6.90 -5.77 -7.87
CA GLY A 83 6.57 -6.95 -7.07
C GLY A 83 5.08 -7.30 -7.04
N ALA A 84 4.20 -6.43 -7.54
CA ALA A 84 2.76 -6.70 -7.60
C ALA A 84 2.42 -7.70 -8.72
N GLU A 85 1.26 -8.35 -8.65
CA GLU A 85 0.79 -9.30 -9.68
C GLU A 85 0.77 -8.70 -11.10
N CYS A 86 0.57 -7.38 -11.20
CA CYS A 86 0.56 -6.66 -12.47
C CYS A 86 1.95 -6.30 -13.02
N GLN A 87 3.02 -6.49 -12.22
CA GLN A 87 4.43 -6.27 -12.58
C GLN A 87 4.70 -4.96 -13.34
N TRP A 88 4.00 -3.89 -12.97
CA TRP A 88 4.15 -2.60 -13.64
C TRP A 88 5.48 -1.93 -13.28
N THR A 89 6.11 -1.32 -14.28
CA THR A 89 7.42 -0.67 -14.14
C THR A 89 7.33 0.81 -14.53
N PRO A 90 6.72 1.66 -13.69
CA PRO A 90 6.71 3.09 -13.95
C PRO A 90 8.14 3.66 -13.99
N THR A 91 8.40 4.49 -15.00
CA THR A 91 9.66 5.21 -15.23
C THR A 91 9.36 6.66 -15.58
N VAL A 92 10.38 7.52 -15.51
CA VAL A 92 10.27 8.92 -15.92
C VAL A 92 9.89 9.09 -17.40
N GLU A 93 10.14 8.08 -18.22
CA GLU A 93 9.80 8.06 -19.65
C GLU A 93 8.34 7.63 -19.89
N THR A 94 7.81 6.74 -19.04
CA THR A 94 6.46 6.17 -19.20
C THR A 94 5.39 6.94 -18.44
N VAL A 95 5.77 7.74 -17.45
CA VAL A 95 4.86 8.52 -16.60
C VAL A 95 4.91 9.99 -17.00
N SER A 96 3.95 10.43 -17.81
CA SER A 96 3.75 11.86 -18.13
C SER A 96 2.95 12.59 -17.05
N SER A 97 1.92 11.94 -16.50
CA SER A 97 1.15 12.40 -15.35
C SER A 97 0.52 11.20 -14.65
N ILE A 98 0.20 11.36 -13.36
CA ILE A 98 -0.51 10.32 -12.60
C ILE A 98 -1.86 9.95 -13.25
N GLY A 99 -2.57 10.95 -13.80
CA GLY A 99 -3.87 10.75 -14.44
C GLY A 99 -3.78 9.91 -15.71
N ASN A 100 -2.86 10.26 -16.61
CA ASN A 100 -2.65 9.51 -17.85
C ASN A 100 -2.17 8.08 -17.56
N TRP A 101 -1.27 7.93 -16.59
CA TRP A 101 -0.76 6.61 -16.22
C TRP A 101 -1.87 5.71 -15.65
N ILE A 102 -2.75 6.23 -14.80
CA ILE A 102 -3.91 5.47 -14.28
C ILE A 102 -4.82 5.03 -15.42
N VAL A 103 -5.14 5.90 -16.37
CA VAL A 103 -5.99 5.55 -17.52
C VAL A 103 -5.34 4.46 -18.36
N GLU A 104 -4.05 4.55 -18.61
CA GLU A 104 -3.31 3.54 -19.36
C GLU A 104 -3.33 2.18 -18.66
N CYS A 105 -3.14 2.17 -17.33
CA CYS A 105 -3.28 0.95 -16.52
C CYS A 105 -4.69 0.36 -16.63
N ILE A 106 -5.73 1.19 -16.52
CA ILE A 106 -7.13 0.73 -16.65
C ILE A 106 -7.37 0.12 -18.04
N ARG A 107 -6.90 0.76 -19.10
CA ARG A 107 -7.03 0.27 -20.47
C ARG A 107 -6.30 -1.06 -20.65
N LYS A 108 -5.07 -1.20 -20.16
CA LYS A 108 -4.29 -2.45 -20.22
C LYS A 108 -4.96 -3.60 -19.47
N VAL A 109 -5.51 -3.34 -18.29
CA VAL A 109 -6.25 -4.37 -17.52
C VAL A 109 -7.47 -4.85 -18.30
N ARG A 110 -8.18 -3.94 -18.99
CA ARG A 110 -9.33 -4.31 -19.84
C ARG A 110 -8.91 -5.04 -21.12
N ALA A 111 -7.83 -4.60 -21.77
CA ALA A 111 -7.35 -5.19 -23.02
C ALA A 111 -6.72 -6.58 -22.83
N GLY A 112 -6.14 -6.85 -21.66
CA GLY A 112 -5.63 -8.18 -21.29
C GLY A 112 -6.72 -9.19 -20.92
N GLY A 113 -7.99 -8.80 -20.95
CA GLY A 113 -9.14 -9.64 -20.63
C GLY A 113 -9.58 -10.58 -21.77
N GLY A 114 -8.66 -11.34 -22.36
CA GLY A 114 -9.01 -12.49 -23.20
C GLY A 114 -9.54 -13.65 -22.33
N GLU A 115 -10.85 -13.92 -22.43
CA GLU A 115 -11.68 -15.06 -21.99
C GLU A 115 -11.53 -15.72 -20.59
N ASP A 116 -10.45 -15.52 -19.82
CA ASP A 116 -10.26 -16.24 -18.54
C ASP A 116 -10.29 -15.38 -17.26
N GLN A 117 -10.49 -14.06 -17.35
CA GLN A 117 -10.55 -13.18 -16.17
C GLN A 117 -11.93 -12.62 -15.82
N GLU A 118 -12.89 -12.63 -16.75
CA GLU A 118 -14.21 -11.99 -16.53
C GLU A 118 -15.11 -12.79 -15.55
N LYS A 119 -14.68 -13.99 -15.13
CA LYS A 119 -15.28 -14.74 -14.00
C LYS A 119 -14.71 -14.37 -12.62
N ARG A 120 -13.78 -13.41 -12.49
CA ARG A 120 -13.12 -13.09 -11.20
C ARG A 120 -13.64 -11.85 -10.46
N ILE A 121 -14.46 -11.00 -11.09
CA ILE A 121 -14.97 -9.78 -10.43
C ILE A 121 -16.43 -9.95 -9.96
N SER A 122 -17.13 -11.00 -10.39
CA SER A 122 -18.47 -11.35 -9.90
C SER A 122 -18.53 -12.77 -9.29
N LYS A 123 -17.73 -13.03 -8.23
CA LYS A 123 -17.98 -14.17 -7.35
C LYS A 123 -18.25 -13.70 -5.92
N LYS A 124 -19.52 -13.88 -5.52
CA LYS A 124 -20.04 -13.89 -4.14
C LYS A 124 -18.95 -14.25 -3.11
N ASP A 125 -18.79 -13.39 -2.10
CA ASP A 125 -18.06 -13.59 -0.82
C ASP A 125 -17.19 -14.86 -0.72
N THR A 126 -16.10 -14.92 -1.47
CA THR A 126 -15.16 -16.02 -1.33
C THR A 126 -14.28 -15.89 -0.09
N GLY A 127 -14.34 -14.80 0.69
CA GLY A 127 -13.50 -14.62 1.87
C GLY A 127 -12.01 -14.53 1.50
N THR A 128 -11.65 -13.57 0.66
CA THR A 128 -10.26 -13.25 0.31
C THR A 128 -9.83 -11.97 1.03
N GLY A 129 -8.57 -11.94 1.46
CA GLY A 129 -7.93 -10.79 2.09
C GLY A 129 -6.54 -10.56 1.50
N ALA A 130 -5.87 -9.50 1.94
CA ALA A 130 -4.48 -9.24 1.59
C ALA A 130 -3.76 -8.75 2.84
N ILE A 131 -2.53 -9.21 3.04
CA ILE A 131 -1.64 -8.74 4.10
C ILE A 131 -0.58 -7.85 3.48
N ALA A 132 -0.16 -6.84 4.25
CA ALA A 132 0.99 -6.01 3.93
C ALA A 132 1.78 -5.75 5.22
N VAL A 133 3.11 -5.87 5.14
CA VAL A 133 4.03 -5.60 6.24
C VAL A 133 5.06 -4.59 5.75
N VAL A 134 5.31 -3.57 6.56
CA VAL A 134 6.34 -2.56 6.31
C VAL A 134 7.28 -2.52 7.50
N ILE A 135 8.56 -2.79 7.26
CA ILE A 135 9.62 -2.75 8.27
C ILE A 135 10.39 -1.44 8.11
N ARG A 136 10.59 -0.73 9.22
CA ARG A 136 11.32 0.53 9.26
C ARG A 136 12.47 0.47 10.27
N ASP A 137 13.51 1.26 10.02
CA ASP A 137 14.56 1.50 11.02
C ASP A 137 14.11 2.49 12.10
N SER A 138 14.96 2.70 13.11
CA SER A 138 14.69 3.65 14.19
C SER A 138 14.63 5.12 13.76
N LYS A 139 15.07 5.43 12.53
CA LYS A 139 14.96 6.76 11.92
C LYS A 139 13.68 6.89 11.06
N GLY A 140 12.83 5.87 11.07
CA GLY A 140 11.58 5.83 10.29
C GLY A 140 11.76 5.50 8.81
N ARG A 141 12.97 5.14 8.36
CA ARG A 141 13.24 4.77 6.96
C ARG A 141 12.78 3.35 6.71
N ILE A 142 12.10 3.12 5.58
CA ILE A 142 11.65 1.78 5.19
C ILE A 142 12.88 0.94 4.83
N ILE A 143 12.96 -0.27 5.37
CA ILE A 143 14.01 -1.26 5.09
C ILE A 143 13.45 -2.40 4.23
N LEU A 144 12.19 -2.77 4.45
CA LEU A 144 11.56 -3.88 3.74
C LEU A 144 10.04 -3.69 3.66
N GLY A 145 9.45 -4.12 2.54
CA GLY A 145 8.02 -4.28 2.36
C GLY A 145 7.69 -5.72 1.96
N PHE A 146 6.56 -6.23 2.43
CA PHE A 146 6.01 -7.53 2.04
C PHE A 146 4.52 -7.39 1.80
N SER A 147 3.98 -8.06 0.79
CA SER A 147 2.54 -8.14 0.55
C SER A 147 2.14 -9.48 -0.05
N GLU A 148 1.02 -10.03 0.38
CA GLU A 148 0.52 -11.32 -0.10
C GLU A 148 -1.01 -11.37 -0.08
N LYS A 149 -1.60 -12.02 -1.08
CA LYS A 149 -3.04 -12.31 -1.10
C LYS A 149 -3.31 -13.59 -0.32
N ILE A 150 -4.27 -13.53 0.58
CA ILE A 150 -4.60 -14.63 1.51
C ILE A 150 -6.08 -14.99 1.43
N GLN A 151 -6.38 -16.20 1.88
CA GLN A 151 -7.75 -16.64 2.09
C GLN A 151 -8.13 -16.36 3.54
N ALA A 152 -9.05 -15.43 3.77
CA ALA A 152 -9.47 -15.03 5.11
C ALA A 152 -10.94 -14.60 5.13
N LYS A 153 -11.68 -15.16 6.10
CA LYS A 153 -13.12 -14.92 6.25
C LYS A 153 -13.46 -13.70 7.09
N SER A 154 -12.48 -13.11 7.78
CA SER A 154 -12.66 -11.92 8.60
C SER A 154 -11.43 -11.02 8.60
N SER A 155 -11.65 -9.73 8.85
CA SER A 155 -10.56 -8.74 8.95
C SER A 155 -9.60 -9.06 10.09
N ILE A 156 -10.07 -9.68 11.17
CA ILE A 156 -9.24 -10.07 12.32
C ILE A 156 -8.23 -11.15 11.92
N VAL A 157 -8.65 -12.13 11.11
CA VAL A 157 -7.74 -13.17 10.59
C VAL A 157 -6.68 -12.56 9.66
N VAL A 158 -7.06 -11.60 8.81
CA VAL A 158 -6.13 -10.87 7.94
C VAL A 158 -5.05 -10.16 8.77
N GLU A 159 -5.47 -9.38 9.76
CA GLU A 159 -4.56 -8.66 10.66
C GLU A 159 -3.64 -9.60 11.45
N ALA A 160 -4.19 -10.71 11.98
CA ALA A 160 -3.39 -11.69 12.69
C ALA A 160 -2.35 -12.36 11.77
N GLN A 161 -2.70 -12.64 10.52
CA GLN A 161 -1.74 -13.16 9.55
C GLN A 161 -0.66 -12.14 9.20
N ALA A 162 -1.01 -10.84 9.10
CA ALA A 162 -0.02 -9.77 8.89
C ALA A 162 0.99 -9.69 10.05
N ILE A 163 0.52 -9.72 11.31
CA ILE A 163 1.39 -9.72 12.49
C ILE A 163 2.28 -10.97 12.53
N ARG A 164 1.71 -12.16 12.25
CA ARG A 164 2.47 -13.42 12.18
C ARG A 164 3.57 -13.34 11.13
N GLN A 165 3.25 -12.82 9.95
CA GLN A 165 4.21 -12.68 8.86
C GLN A 165 5.32 -11.67 9.20
N ALA A 166 4.97 -10.55 9.84
CA ALA A 166 5.95 -9.59 10.33
C ALA A 166 6.94 -10.24 11.30
N LEU A 167 6.46 -11.05 12.25
CA LEU A 167 7.31 -11.78 13.20
C LEU A 167 8.22 -12.82 12.54
N ILE A 168 7.73 -13.52 11.51
CA ILE A 168 8.56 -14.46 10.74
C ILE A 168 9.72 -13.72 10.08
N ILE A 169 9.43 -12.59 9.43
CA ILE A 169 10.46 -11.79 8.77
C ILE A 169 11.48 -11.26 9.78
N VAL A 170 11.00 -10.71 10.91
CA VAL A 170 11.85 -10.20 12.01
C VAL A 170 12.78 -11.28 12.55
N ASN A 171 12.27 -12.49 12.81
CA ASN A 171 13.07 -13.61 13.30
C ASN A 171 14.08 -14.10 12.26
N ASN A 172 13.67 -14.25 10.99
CA ASN A 172 14.54 -14.71 9.91
C ASN A 172 15.69 -13.73 9.64
N LEU A 173 15.44 -12.43 9.78
CA LEU A 173 16.45 -11.38 9.63
C LEU A 173 17.24 -11.11 10.92
N GLN A 174 16.97 -11.85 11.99
CA GLN A 174 17.62 -11.70 13.30
C GLN A 174 17.60 -10.25 13.80
N MET A 175 16.48 -9.56 13.59
CA MET A 175 16.36 -8.17 14.01
C MET A 175 16.39 -8.08 15.53
N GLY A 176 17.06 -7.03 16.05
CA GLY A 176 17.14 -6.77 17.48
C GLY A 176 15.84 -6.22 18.05
N LYS A 177 15.92 -5.09 18.74
CA LYS A 177 14.74 -4.43 19.32
C LYS A 177 13.71 -4.09 18.25
N THR A 178 12.50 -4.64 18.39
CA THR A 178 11.44 -4.52 17.39
C THR A 178 10.14 -4.03 18.02
N LEU A 179 9.49 -3.05 17.39
CA LEU A 179 8.13 -2.61 17.74
C LEU A 179 7.18 -3.07 16.63
N ILE A 180 6.12 -3.79 16.99
CA ILE A 180 5.08 -4.24 16.05
C ILE A 180 3.86 -3.34 16.22
N GLU A 181 3.41 -2.73 15.12
CA GLU A 181 2.25 -1.84 15.12
C GLU A 181 1.09 -2.49 14.35
N SER A 182 -0.12 -2.50 14.92
CA SER A 182 -1.36 -2.90 14.24
C SER A 182 -2.49 -1.96 14.65
N ASP A 183 -3.36 -1.60 13.70
CA ASP A 183 -4.52 -0.73 13.97
C ASP A 183 -5.69 -1.48 14.64
N ASN A 184 -5.57 -2.80 14.82
CA ASN A 184 -6.59 -3.63 15.44
C ASN A 184 -6.36 -3.80 16.95
N LEU A 185 -6.89 -2.85 17.72
CA LEU A 185 -6.75 -2.84 19.18
C LEU A 185 -7.23 -4.13 19.85
N LYS A 186 -8.32 -4.74 19.37
CA LYS A 186 -8.86 -5.99 19.94
C LYS A 186 -7.86 -7.14 19.80
N LEU A 187 -7.24 -7.25 18.64
CA LEU A 187 -6.23 -8.27 18.36
C LEU A 187 -4.96 -8.02 19.19
N VAL A 188 -4.47 -6.78 19.23
CA VAL A 188 -3.30 -6.40 20.03
C VAL A 188 -3.52 -6.72 21.50
N GLN A 189 -4.69 -6.37 22.04
CA GLN A 189 -5.08 -6.71 23.40
C GLN A 189 -5.12 -8.22 23.60
N ALA A 190 -5.75 -8.97 22.69
CA ALA A 190 -5.86 -10.42 22.80
C ALA A 190 -4.51 -11.14 22.83
N ILE A 191 -3.57 -10.69 22.02
CA ILE A 191 -2.21 -11.24 22.03
C ILE A 191 -1.48 -10.89 23.34
N LYS A 192 -1.63 -9.65 23.85
CA LYS A 192 -1.00 -9.19 25.11
C LYS A 192 -1.56 -9.89 26.34
N SER A 193 -2.89 -9.94 26.48
CA SER A 193 -3.58 -10.52 27.64
C SER A 193 -3.79 -12.04 27.53
N LYS A 194 -3.38 -12.65 26.40
CA LYS A 194 -3.61 -14.05 26.07
C LYS A 194 -5.10 -14.43 26.09
N THR A 195 -5.99 -13.48 25.78
CA THR A 195 -7.42 -13.78 25.67
C THR A 195 -7.73 -14.48 24.35
N THR A 196 -8.84 -15.19 24.35
CA THR A 196 -9.25 -16.05 23.25
C THR A 196 -10.12 -15.29 22.27
N LEU A 197 -9.61 -15.15 21.04
CA LEU A 197 -10.38 -14.69 19.89
C LEU A 197 -10.60 -15.90 18.98
N ALA A 198 -11.76 -16.54 19.11
CA ALA A 198 -12.00 -17.89 18.59
C ALA A 198 -11.67 -18.04 17.09
N GLU A 199 -11.99 -17.04 16.28
CA GLU A 199 -11.74 -17.04 14.83
C GLU A 199 -10.26 -17.00 14.42
N ALA A 200 -9.38 -16.52 15.29
CA ALA A 200 -7.94 -16.35 15.02
C ALA A 200 -7.05 -17.04 16.06
N MET A 201 -7.63 -17.89 16.92
CA MET A 201 -6.94 -18.48 18.08
C MET A 201 -5.64 -19.21 17.70
N THR A 202 -5.67 -20.04 16.65
CA THR A 202 -4.50 -20.80 16.19
C THR A 202 -3.37 -19.87 15.72
N ILE A 203 -3.74 -18.77 15.04
CA ILE A 203 -2.79 -17.76 14.57
C ILE A 203 -2.21 -16.98 15.75
N ILE A 204 -3.04 -16.61 16.73
CA ILE A 204 -2.61 -15.93 17.97
C ILE A 204 -1.61 -16.79 18.75
N GLN A 205 -1.85 -18.09 18.87
CA GLN A 205 -0.90 -19.01 19.51
C GLN A 205 0.44 -19.05 18.76
N ASN A 206 0.41 -19.08 17.42
CA ASN A 206 1.60 -19.02 16.59
C ASN A 206 2.37 -17.71 16.79
N ILE A 207 1.67 -16.57 16.81
CA ILE A 207 2.22 -15.25 17.10
C ILE A 207 2.94 -15.27 18.47
N GLN A 208 2.29 -15.80 19.51
CA GLN A 208 2.87 -15.86 20.85
C GLN A 208 4.16 -16.71 20.90
N ILE A 209 4.22 -17.81 20.14
CA ILE A 209 5.44 -18.62 20.02
C ILE A 209 6.54 -17.81 19.33
N LEU A 210 6.24 -17.19 18.18
CA LEU A 210 7.21 -16.40 17.43
C LEU A 210 7.73 -15.20 18.24
N MET A 211 6.88 -14.57 19.03
CA MET A 211 7.27 -13.47 19.92
C MET A 211 8.29 -13.90 20.95
N LYS A 212 8.31 -15.16 21.42
CA LYS A 212 9.34 -15.61 22.40
C LYS A 212 10.76 -15.52 21.85
N ASN A 213 10.92 -15.68 20.54
CA ASN A 213 12.22 -15.67 19.86
C ASN A 213 12.77 -14.26 19.59
N VAL A 214 11.92 -13.22 19.70
CA VAL A 214 12.35 -11.83 19.53
C VAL A 214 12.94 -11.31 20.86
N PRO A 215 14.18 -10.82 20.91
CA PRO A 215 14.88 -10.49 22.17
C PRO A 215 14.23 -9.33 22.93
N GLU A 216 14.01 -8.19 22.27
CA GLU A 216 13.26 -7.06 22.82
C GLU A 216 12.09 -6.74 21.89
N LYS A 217 10.86 -6.84 22.39
CA LYS A 217 9.65 -6.54 21.62
C LYS A 217 8.70 -5.59 22.32
N GLY A 218 8.12 -4.68 21.53
CA GLY A 218 6.90 -3.96 21.87
C GLY A 218 5.79 -4.33 20.89
N MET A 219 4.55 -4.14 21.30
CA MET A 219 3.42 -4.19 20.37
C MET A 219 2.41 -3.11 20.71
N THR A 220 1.92 -2.39 19.71
CA THR A 220 0.97 -1.28 19.88
C THR A 220 -0.10 -1.31 18.82
#